data_AF-A0A356MSH9-F1
#
_entry.id   AF-A0A356MSH9-F1
#
_cell.length_a   1.000
_cell.length_b   1.000
_cell.length_c   1.000
_cell.angle_alpha   90.00
_cell.angle_beta   90.00
_cell.angle_gamma   90.00
#
_symmetry.space_group_name_H-M   'P 1'
#
loop_
_entity.id
_entity.type
_entity.pdbx_description
1 polymer ?
#
loop_
_entity_poly.entity_id
_entity_poly.type
_entity_poly.pdbx_seq_one_letter_code
_entity_poly.pdbx_strand_id
1 'polypeptide(L)'
;LPVISYRGTRVAYMADLTPAVAHLPLAWVIGYDTRPLLTMEEKALLLEQAHRENWVLFFEHDAKNACCRLESTEKGIRATGIAPSFEEAWG
;
A
#
# COMPACT_ATOMS: atom_id res chain seq x y z
N LEU A 1 10.42 3.64 -1.71
CA LEU A 1 9.81 3.79 -0.37
C LEU A 1 10.58 2.95 0.65
N PRO A 2 10.65 3.37 1.93
CA PRO A 2 11.22 2.54 2.99
C PRO A 2 10.44 1.24 3.16
N VAL A 3 11.15 0.11 3.17
CA VAL A 3 10.59 -1.21 3.48
C VAL A 3 11.34 -1.75 4.69
N ILE A 4 10.62 -1.93 5.79
CA ILE A 4 11.17 -2.24 7.11
C ILE A 4 10.86 -3.70 7.43
N SER A 5 11.87 -4.46 7.84
CA SER A 5 11.67 -5.82 8.36
C SER A 5 11.21 -5.75 9.81
N TYR A 6 10.01 -6.26 10.11
CA TYR A 6 9.42 -6.26 11.44
C TYR A 6 8.71 -7.59 11.70
N ARG A 7 9.08 -8.27 12.80
CA ARG A 7 8.50 -9.56 13.23
C ARG A 7 8.41 -10.62 12.11
N GLY A 8 9.43 -10.71 11.25
CA GLY A 8 9.47 -11.65 10.13
C GLY A 8 8.64 -11.25 8.90
N THR A 9 7.97 -10.09 8.94
CA THR A 9 7.21 -9.52 7.82
C THR A 9 7.88 -8.26 7.31
N ARG A 10 7.66 -7.90 6.04
CA ARG A 10 8.10 -6.62 5.48
C ARG A 10 6.96 -5.61 5.56
N VAL A 11 7.24 -4.42 6.07
CA VAL A 11 6.29 -3.30 6.18
C VAL A 11 6.74 -2.19 5.24
N ALA A 12 5.88 -1.81 4.30
CA ALA A 12 6.15 -0.69 3.40
C ALA A 12 5.49 0.57 3.93
N TYR A 13 6.30 1.61 4.17
CA TYR A 13 5.79 2.93 4.51
C TYR A 13 5.36 3.64 3.22
N MET A 14 4.06 3.82 3.03
CA MET A 14 3.53 4.24 1.73
C MET A 14 3.71 5.72 1.42
N ALA A 15 3.91 6.52 2.46
CA ALA A 15 3.96 7.97 2.37
C ALA A 15 2.86 8.51 1.44
N ASP A 16 3.22 9.46 0.61
CA ASP A 16 2.36 10.09 -0.36
C ASP A 16 2.09 9.27 -1.63
N LEU A 17 2.82 8.18 -1.90
CA LEU A 17 2.58 7.38 -3.12
C LEU A 17 1.19 6.75 -3.13
N THR A 18 0.77 6.23 -1.98
CA THR A 18 -0.60 5.78 -1.72
C THR A 18 -0.96 6.17 -0.29
N PRO A 19 -1.45 7.40 -0.05
CA PRO A 19 -1.55 7.95 1.30
C PRO A 19 -2.61 7.27 2.17
N ALA A 20 -3.54 6.55 1.54
CA ALA A 20 -4.63 5.86 2.20
C ALA A 20 -5.06 4.62 1.41
N VAL A 21 -5.83 3.74 2.04
CA VAL A 21 -6.33 2.51 1.41
C VAL A 21 -7.13 2.81 0.14
N ALA A 22 -7.92 3.89 0.15
CA ALA A 22 -8.71 4.34 -1.00
C ALA A 22 -7.85 4.71 -2.23
N HIS A 23 -6.56 5.00 -2.01
CA HIS A 23 -5.61 5.36 -3.06
C HIS A 23 -4.93 4.16 -3.71
N LEU A 24 -5.20 2.91 -3.30
CA LEU A 24 -4.59 1.73 -3.91
C LEU A 24 -4.91 1.49 -5.40
N PRO A 25 -6.12 1.79 -5.93
CA PRO A 25 -6.37 1.66 -7.37
C PRO A 25 -5.31 2.40 -8.19
N LEU A 26 -4.79 1.76 -9.25
CA LEU A 26 -3.68 2.32 -10.03
C LEU A 26 -4.02 3.66 -10.67
N ALA A 27 -5.26 3.84 -11.13
CA ALA A 27 -5.73 5.09 -11.72
C ALA A 27 -5.80 6.26 -10.70
N TRP A 28 -5.66 5.99 -9.40
CA TRP A 28 -5.53 7.03 -8.39
C TRP A 28 -4.09 7.52 -8.32
N VAL A 29 -3.88 8.75 -8.79
CA VAL A 29 -2.58 9.41 -8.86
C VAL A 29 -2.63 10.72 -8.11
N ILE A 30 -1.51 11.16 -7.55
CA ILE A 30 -1.47 12.34 -6.70
C ILE A 30 -1.37 13.60 -7.55
N GLY A 31 -2.12 14.65 -7.16
CA GLY A 31 -2.31 15.85 -7.99
C GLY A 31 -1.05 16.66 -8.29
N TYR A 32 0.03 16.46 -7.53
CA TYR A 32 1.32 17.12 -7.76
C TYR A 32 2.35 16.22 -8.48
N ASP A 33 1.99 14.98 -8.85
CA ASP A 33 2.86 14.13 -9.67
C ASP A 33 3.09 14.76 -11.05
N THR A 34 4.35 15.01 -11.40
CA THR A 34 4.70 15.61 -12.70
C THR A 34 4.65 14.62 -13.86
N ARG A 35 4.70 13.31 -13.55
CA ARG A 35 4.72 12.20 -14.51
C ARG A 35 3.77 11.08 -14.05
N PRO A 36 2.45 11.30 -14.10
CA PRO A 36 1.46 10.39 -13.51
C PRO A 36 1.50 8.98 -14.08
N LEU A 37 1.76 8.80 -15.39
CA LEU A 37 1.88 7.49 -16.00
C LEU A 37 3.07 6.69 -15.46
N LEU A 38 4.20 7.36 -15.22
CA LEU A 38 5.38 6.72 -14.63
C LEU A 38 5.09 6.32 -13.17
N THR A 39 4.44 7.19 -12.39
CA THR A 39 4.01 6.86 -11.02
C THR A 39 3.09 5.63 -11.01
N MET A 40 2.16 5.52 -11.97
CA MET A 40 1.27 4.37 -12.09
C MET A 40 2.03 3.06 -12.36
N GLU A 41 3.02 3.09 -13.25
CA GLU A 41 3.88 1.94 -13.56
C GLU A 41 4.70 1.50 -12.33
N GLU A 42 5.36 2.44 -11.66
CA GLU A 42 6.16 2.18 -10.45
C GLU A 42 5.30 1.63 -9.31
N LYS A 43 4.11 2.20 -9.11
CA LYS A 43 3.13 1.74 -8.12
C LYS A 43 2.62 0.33 -8.44
N ALA A 44 2.37 0.01 -9.71
CA ALA A 44 1.94 -1.34 -10.10
C ALA A 44 3.01 -2.38 -9.74
N LEU A 45 4.28 -2.12 -10.09
CA LEU A 45 5.41 -3.00 -9.76
C LEU A 45 5.57 -3.18 -8.25
N LEU A 46 5.46 -2.08 -7.49
CA LEU A 46 5.55 -2.11 -6.03
C LEU A 46 4.43 -2.94 -5.40
N LEU A 47 3.16 -2.70 -5.80
CA LEU A 47 2.01 -3.41 -5.25
C LEU A 47 2.08 -4.91 -5.59
N GLU A 48 2.54 -5.27 -6.78
CA GLU A 48 2.73 -6.67 -7.18
C GLU A 48 3.82 -7.35 -6.36
N GLN A 49 4.95 -6.68 -6.14
CA GLN A 49 5.99 -7.19 -5.25
C GLN A 49 5.47 -7.35 -3.82
N ALA A 50 4.79 -6.32 -3.29
CA ALA A 50 4.24 -6.33 -1.96
C ALA A 50 3.20 -7.45 -1.75
N HIS A 51 2.35 -7.70 -2.74
CA HIS A 51 1.41 -8.82 -2.70
C HIS A 51 2.14 -10.17 -2.71
N ARG A 52 3.06 -10.38 -3.67
CA ARG A 52 3.81 -11.63 -3.82
C ARG A 52 4.60 -11.99 -2.56
N GLU A 53 5.19 -11.00 -1.92
CA GLU A 53 6.01 -11.16 -0.73
C GLU A 53 5.24 -10.99 0.59
N ASN A 54 3.91 -10.88 0.53
CA ASN A 54 3.03 -10.74 1.70
C ASN A 54 3.41 -9.56 2.62
N TRP A 55 3.72 -8.41 2.04
CA TRP A 55 4.02 -7.20 2.81
C TRP A 55 2.75 -6.65 3.49
N VAL A 56 2.98 -5.90 4.57
CA VAL A 56 1.97 -5.00 5.15
C VAL A 56 2.25 -3.60 4.64
N LEU A 57 1.23 -2.93 4.14
CA LEU A 57 1.32 -1.50 3.79
C LEU A 57 0.90 -0.68 5.00
N PHE A 58 1.67 0.36 5.32
CA PHE A 58 1.38 1.32 6.37
C PHE A 58 1.07 2.70 5.75
N PHE A 59 -0.04 3.29 6.16
CA PHE A 59 -0.59 4.54 5.62
C PHE A 59 -0.54 5.64 6.67
N GLU A 60 0.27 6.68 6.45
CA GLU A 60 0.40 7.80 7.41
C GLU A 60 -0.77 8.80 7.33
N HIS A 61 -1.51 8.81 6.22
CA HIS A 61 -2.57 9.78 5.94
C HIS A 61 -3.97 9.15 5.88
N ASP A 62 -4.11 7.86 6.19
CA ASP A 62 -5.42 7.22 6.34
C ASP A 62 -5.93 7.40 7.77
N ALA A 63 -6.93 8.26 7.96
CA ALA A 63 -7.48 8.56 9.28
C ALA A 63 -8.23 7.37 9.93
N LYS A 64 -8.53 6.31 9.18
CA LYS A 64 -9.32 5.17 9.66
C LYS A 64 -8.59 3.84 9.57
N ASN A 65 -7.64 3.70 8.65
CA ASN A 65 -7.03 2.43 8.30
C ASN A 65 -5.50 2.55 8.25
N ALA A 66 -4.82 2.40 9.38
CA ALA A 66 -3.36 2.52 9.43
C ALA A 66 -2.63 1.48 8.57
N CYS A 67 -3.20 0.27 8.41
CA CYS A 67 -2.53 -0.83 7.71
C CYS A 67 -3.47 -1.64 6.81
N CYS A 68 -2.91 -2.26 5.78
CA CYS A 68 -3.58 -3.36 5.08
C CYS A 68 -2.58 -4.37 4.52
N ARG A 69 -3.10 -5.54 4.14
CA ARG A 69 -2.44 -6.48 3.21
C ARG A 69 -3.01 -6.32 1.81
N LEU A 70 -2.46 -7.06 0.87
CA LEU A 70 -2.85 -7.03 -0.53
C LEU A 70 -3.31 -8.40 -1.00
N GLU A 71 -4.35 -8.42 -1.82
CA GLU A 71 -4.82 -9.59 -2.56
C GLU A 71 -4.93 -9.29 -4.05
N SER A 72 -4.73 -10.32 -4.87
CA SER A 72 -5.00 -10.25 -6.32
C SER A 72 -6.48 -10.50 -6.59
N THR A 73 -7.08 -9.67 -7.43
CA THR A 73 -8.49 -9.80 -7.88
C THR A 73 -8.55 -9.67 -9.39
N GLU A 74 -9.70 -9.98 -9.99
CA GLU A 74 -9.95 -9.76 -11.43
C GLU A 74 -9.76 -8.29 -11.87
N LYS A 75 -9.89 -7.34 -10.93
CA LYS A 75 -9.70 -5.90 -11.18
C LYS A 75 -8.30 -5.39 -10.78
N GLY A 76 -7.35 -6.30 -10.59
CA GLY A 76 -5.99 -6.04 -10.11
C GLY A 76 -5.87 -6.12 -8.58
N ILE A 77 -4.75 -5.63 -8.06
CA ILE A 77 -4.42 -5.73 -6.63
C ILE A 77 -5.35 -4.85 -5.80
N ARG A 78 -5.88 -5.38 -4.69
CA ARG A 78 -6.78 -4.69 -3.76
C ARG A 78 -6.35 -4.89 -2.32
N ALA A 79 -6.84 -4.00 -1.45
CA ALA A 79 -6.64 -4.10 -0.01
C ALA A 79 -7.42 -5.29 0.56
N THR A 80 -6.78 -6.03 1.45
CA THR A 80 -7.40 -7.06 2.29
C THR A 80 -6.84 -6.97 3.70
N GLY A 81 -7.53 -7.53 4.70
CA GLY A 81 -7.07 -7.47 6.09
C GLY A 81 -6.78 -6.04 6.57
N ILE A 82 -7.72 -5.13 6.34
CA ILE A 82 -7.60 -3.72 6.71
C ILE A 82 -7.65 -3.61 8.25
N ALA A 83 -6.68 -2.91 8.83
CA ALA A 83 -6.56 -2.71 10.26
C ALA A 83 -6.58 -1.20 10.60
N PRO A 84 -7.38 -0.76 11.60
CA PRO A 84 -7.43 0.64 12.00
C PRO A 84 -6.13 1.17 12.58
N SER A 85 -5.35 0.33 13.28
CA SER A 85 -4.05 0.67 13.88
C SER A 85 -2.93 -0.30 13.47
N PHE A 86 -1.68 0.09 13.74
CA PHE A 86 -0.53 -0.78 13.51
C PHE A 86 -0.53 -1.96 14.47
N GLU A 87 -0.96 -1.77 15.71
CA GLU A 87 -1.07 -2.82 16.73
C GLU A 87 -2.08 -3.90 16.30
N GLU A 88 -3.27 -3.49 15.85
CA GLU A 88 -4.32 -4.41 15.40
C GLU A 88 -3.90 -5.22 14.16
N ALA A 89 -2.96 -4.73 13.35
CA ALA A 89 -2.43 -5.48 12.22
C ALA A 89 -1.54 -6.68 12.62
N TRP A 90 -1.06 -6.73 13.87
CA TRP A 90 -0.21 -7.82 14.39
C TRP A 90 -0.80 -8.60 15.57
N GLY A 91 -1.87 -8.13 16.20
CA GLY A 91 -2.46 -8.76 17.39
C GLY A 91 -1.77 -8.36 18.68
#